data_AF-H9G4I7-F1
#
_entry.id   AF-H9G4I7-F1
#
_cell.length_a   1.000
_cell.length_b   1.000
_cell.length_c   1.000
_cell.angle_alpha   90.00
_cell.angle_beta   90.00
_cell.angle_gamma   90.00
#
_symmetry.space_group_name_H-M   'P 1'
#
loop_
_entity.id
_entity.type
_entity.pdbx_description
1 polymer ?
#
loop_
_entity_poly.entity_id
_entity_poly.type
_entity_poly.pdbx_seq_one_letter_code
_entity_poly.pdbx_strand_id
1 'polypeptide(L)'
;MADQEAWRPPRACDDYWSEWKQCKSILNLFHHYYTYGETPSCAQWKRDYQNCRAWEKTKSTVAKDALCNSERERIAEKQKHAPVWTLRKSPPADWYLPLDEDKPK
;
A
#
# COMPACT_ATOMS: atom_id res chain seq x y z
N MET A 1 23.83 -4.04 26.09
CA MET A 1 23.30 -5.29 25.53
C MET A 1 22.29 -4.89 24.47
N ALA A 2 22.51 -5.25 23.21
CA ALA A 2 21.55 -4.95 22.16
C ALA A 2 20.29 -5.74 22.46
N ASP A 3 19.19 -5.04 22.74
CA ASP A 3 17.87 -5.66 22.82
C ASP A 3 17.68 -6.50 21.56
N GLN A 4 17.35 -7.78 21.74
CA GLN A 4 16.92 -8.63 20.65
C GLN A 4 15.86 -7.86 19.87
N GLU A 5 16.17 -7.48 18.63
CA GLU A 5 15.35 -6.59 17.82
C GLU A 5 14.04 -7.32 17.51
N ALA A 6 13.07 -7.20 18.44
CA ALA A 6 11.82 -7.91 18.38
C ALA A 6 11.13 -7.45 17.09
N TRP A 7 10.93 -8.39 16.17
CA TRP A 7 10.35 -8.10 14.87
C TRP A 7 9.08 -7.26 15.02
N ARG A 8 9.05 -6.12 14.32
CA ARG A 8 7.89 -5.24 14.26
C ARG A 8 7.14 -5.50 12.96
N PRO A 9 5.80 -5.55 13.00
CA PRO A 9 5.03 -5.67 11.77
C PRO A 9 5.30 -4.46 10.87
N PRO A 10 5.27 -4.62 9.53
CA PRO A 10 5.56 -3.53 8.59
C PRO A 10 4.65 -2.30 8.72
N ARG A 11 3.46 -2.50 9.28
CA ARG A 11 2.44 -1.49 9.58
C ARG A 11 1.84 -1.76 10.96
N ALA A 12 1.26 -0.75 11.59
CA ALA A 12 0.58 -0.95 12.87
C ALA A 12 -0.68 -1.79 12.67
N CYS A 13 -1.09 -2.54 13.70
CA CYS A 13 -2.31 -3.36 13.58
C CYS A 13 -3.57 -2.51 13.32
N ASP A 14 -3.61 -1.28 13.83
CA ASP A 14 -4.72 -0.35 13.57
C ASP A 14 -4.80 0.12 12.11
N ASP A 15 -3.67 0.15 11.40
CA ASP A 15 -3.65 0.48 9.97
C ASP A 15 -4.35 -0.62 9.16
N TYR A 16 -4.09 -1.91 9.46
CA TYR A 16 -4.81 -3.00 8.78
C TYR A 16 -6.31 -2.96 9.04
N TRP A 17 -6.71 -2.49 10.23
CA TRP A 17 -8.12 -2.33 10.57
C TRP A 17 -8.78 -1.18 9.82
N SER A 18 -8.10 -0.04 9.69
CA SER A 18 -8.59 1.10 8.93
C SER A 18 -8.72 0.75 7.44
N GLU A 19 -7.74 0.04 6.88
CA GLU A 19 -7.77 -0.47 5.49
C GLU A 19 -8.92 -1.45 5.26
N TRP A 20 -9.17 -2.36 6.21
CA TRP A 20 -10.32 -3.26 6.12
C TRP A 20 -11.66 -2.50 6.13
N LYS A 21 -11.80 -1.50 7.00
CA LYS A 21 -12.99 -0.63 7.05
C LYS A 21 -13.16 0.15 5.74
N GLN A 22 -12.08 0.72 5.22
CA GLN A 22 -12.07 1.45 3.97
C GLN A 22 -12.45 0.55 2.80
N CYS A 23 -11.89 -0.67 2.74
CA CYS A 23 -12.21 -1.64 1.71
C CYS A 23 -13.72 -1.95 1.66
N LYS A 24 -14.34 -2.10 2.84
CA LYS A 24 -15.78 -2.36 3.00
C LYS A 24 -16.67 -1.13 2.82
N SER A 25 -16.10 0.06 2.68
CA SER A 25 -16.86 1.30 2.51
C SER A 25 -17.66 1.25 1.21
N ILE A 26 -18.87 1.79 1.26
CA ILE A 26 -19.77 1.91 0.10
C ILE A 26 -19.09 2.71 -1.02
N LEU A 27 -18.38 3.79 -0.68
CA LEU A 27 -17.64 4.61 -1.64
C LEU A 27 -16.55 3.80 -2.35
N ASN A 28 -15.82 2.96 -1.60
CA ASN A 28 -14.78 2.11 -2.17
C ASN A 28 -15.38 1.03 -3.09
N LEU A 29 -16.51 0.44 -2.68
CA LEU A 29 -17.25 -0.51 -3.52
C LEU A 29 -17.67 0.12 -4.85
N PHE A 30 -18.27 1.31 -4.83
CA PHE A 30 -18.64 2.02 -6.06
C PHE A 30 -17.42 2.32 -6.93
N HIS A 31 -16.34 2.84 -6.34
CA HIS A 31 -15.11 3.10 -7.08
C HIS A 31 -14.59 1.83 -7.78
N HIS A 32 -14.48 0.71 -7.06
CA HIS A 32 -14.00 -0.55 -7.63
C HIS A 32 -14.92 -1.09 -8.73
N TYR A 33 -16.23 -1.01 -8.55
CA TYR A 33 -17.20 -1.44 -9.55
C TYR A 33 -17.06 -0.64 -10.85
N TYR A 34 -16.91 0.68 -10.79
CA TYR A 34 -16.78 1.51 -12.00
C TYR A 34 -15.39 1.48 -12.63
N THR A 35 -14.33 1.22 -11.86
CA THR A 35 -12.96 1.15 -12.38
C THR A 35 -12.58 -0.22 -12.95
N TYR A 36 -13.02 -1.30 -12.29
CA TYR A 36 -12.61 -2.66 -12.61
C TYR A 36 -13.77 -3.60 -12.98
N GLY A 37 -15.04 -3.20 -12.74
CA GLY A 37 -16.21 -4.06 -12.98
C GLY A 37 -16.43 -5.13 -11.93
N GLU A 38 -15.64 -5.13 -10.85
CA GLU A 38 -15.63 -6.19 -9.83
C GLU A 38 -15.82 -5.62 -8.42
N THR A 39 -16.29 -6.47 -7.50
CA THR A 39 -16.35 -6.13 -6.08
C THR A 39 -15.02 -6.47 -5.39
N PRO A 40 -14.44 -5.55 -4.59
CA PRO A 40 -13.12 -5.77 -3.99
C PRO A 40 -13.17 -6.88 -2.92
N SER A 41 -12.16 -7.75 -2.92
CA SER A 41 -12.02 -8.79 -1.88
C SER A 41 -11.38 -8.23 -0.61
N CYS A 42 -12.22 -7.88 0.38
CA CYS A 42 -11.73 -7.36 1.67
C CYS A 42 -11.27 -8.43 2.66
N ALA A 43 -11.34 -9.71 2.29
CA ALA A 43 -11.00 -10.81 3.19
C ALA A 43 -9.49 -10.84 3.54
N GLN A 44 -8.62 -10.36 2.65
CA GLN A 44 -7.18 -10.29 2.89
C GLN A 44 -6.87 -9.33 4.06
N TRP A 45 -7.39 -8.11 4.04
CA TRP A 45 -7.19 -7.13 5.11
C TRP A 45 -7.64 -7.63 6.48
N LYS A 46 -8.76 -8.37 6.53
CA LYS A 46 -9.24 -8.98 7.78
C LYS A 46 -8.27 -10.03 8.31
N ARG A 47 -7.73 -10.88 7.44
CA ARG A 47 -6.74 -11.91 7.79
C ARG A 47 -5.44 -11.26 8.26
N ASP A 48 -4.96 -10.25 7.56
CA ASP A 48 -3.75 -9.50 7.93
C ASP A 48 -3.90 -8.85 9.31
N TYR A 49 -5.04 -8.21 9.59
CA TYR A 49 -5.34 -7.67 10.92
C TYR A 49 -5.31 -8.75 12.01
N GLN A 50 -5.95 -9.91 11.76
CA GLN A 50 -5.95 -11.03 12.71
C GLN A 50 -4.55 -11.56 12.97
N ASN A 51 -3.73 -11.71 11.92
CA ASN A 51 -2.34 -12.14 12.03
C ASN A 51 -1.50 -11.12 12.81
N CYS A 52 -1.67 -9.83 12.55
CA CYS A 52 -1.00 -8.76 13.28
C CYS A 52 -1.33 -8.82 14.79
N ARG A 53 -2.62 -8.94 15.14
CA ARG A 53 -3.06 -9.07 16.54
C ARG A 53 -2.60 -10.38 17.19
N ALA A 54 -2.52 -11.46 16.42
CA ALA A 54 -1.97 -12.72 16.92
C ALA A 54 -0.48 -12.59 17.24
N TRP A 55 0.29 -11.88 16.42
CA TRP A 55 1.69 -11.57 16.71
C TRP A 55 1.84 -10.73 17.99
N GLU A 56 1.06 -9.67 18.17
CA GLU A 56 1.14 -8.84 19.38
C GLU A 56 0.86 -9.63 20.67
N LYS A 57 -0.08 -10.58 20.62
CA LYS A 57 -0.47 -11.38 21.79
C LYS A 57 0.47 -12.55 22.07
N THR A 58 0.86 -13.27 21.03
CA THR A 58 1.51 -14.60 21.16
C THR A 58 2.91 -14.66 20.57
N LYS A 59 3.35 -13.61 19.86
CA LYS A 59 4.59 -13.57 19.08
C LYS A 59 4.73 -14.78 18.14
N SER A 60 3.60 -15.22 17.57
CA SER A 60 3.54 -16.39 16.68
C SER A 60 4.31 -16.16 15.39
N THR A 61 5.31 -17.00 15.13
CA THR A 61 6.14 -16.96 13.91
C THR A 61 5.31 -17.18 12.64
N VAL A 62 4.30 -18.06 12.71
CA VAL A 62 3.38 -18.32 11.58
C VAL A 62 2.60 -17.07 11.20
N ALA A 63 2.11 -16.32 12.19
CA ALA A 63 1.38 -15.07 11.95
C ALA A 63 2.29 -14.00 11.34
N LYS A 64 3.54 -13.94 11.81
CA LYS A 64 4.58 -13.07 11.25
C LYS A 64 4.86 -13.39 9.76
N ASP A 65 5.06 -14.67 9.44
CA ASP A 65 5.41 -15.08 8.07
C ASP A 65 4.25 -14.84 7.12
N ALA A 66 3.01 -15.13 7.55
CA ALA A 66 1.81 -14.84 6.78
C ALA A 66 1.66 -13.34 6.48
N LEU A 67 1.92 -12.47 7.47
CA LEU A 67 1.87 -11.01 7.28
C LEU A 67 2.97 -10.54 6.32
N CYS A 68 4.20 -11.02 6.46
CA CYS A 68 5.30 -10.70 5.57
C CYS A 68 5.00 -11.09 4.11
N ASN A 69 4.43 -12.27 3.90
CA ASN A 69 4.08 -12.74 2.56
C ASN A 69 2.98 -11.90 1.92
N SER A 70 1.91 -11.60 2.67
CA SER A 70 0.82 -10.73 2.21
C SER A 70 1.33 -9.33 1.80
N GLU A 71 2.27 -8.76 2.56
CA GLU A 71 2.87 -7.47 2.20
C GLU A 71 3.75 -7.53 0.95
N ARG A 72 4.52 -8.60 0.80
CA ARG A 72 5.34 -8.81 -0.41
C ARG A 72 4.46 -8.94 -1.66
N GLU A 73 3.38 -9.71 -1.58
CA GLU A 73 2.40 -9.84 -2.67
C GLU A 73 1.79 -8.48 -3.02
N ARG A 74 1.44 -7.67 -2.01
CA ARG A 74 0.87 -6.33 -2.21
C ARG A 74 1.86 -5.37 -2.91
N ILE A 75 3.14 -5.41 -2.54
CA ILE A 75 4.18 -4.61 -3.19
C ILE A 75 4.39 -5.07 -4.64
N ALA A 76 4.40 -6.39 -4.87
CA ALA A 76 4.54 -6.96 -6.21
C ALA A 76 3.38 -6.56 -7.13
N GLU A 77 2.12 -6.61 -6.66
CA GLU A 77 0.97 -6.19 -7.47
C GLU A 77 1.02 -4.69 -7.79
N LYS A 78 1.47 -3.84 -6.85
CA LYS A 78 1.69 -2.40 -7.12
C LYS A 78 2.74 -2.17 -8.21
N GLN A 79 3.79 -2.99 -8.25
CA GLN A 79 4.88 -2.88 -9.23
C GLN A 79 4.53 -3.44 -10.61
N LYS A 80 3.48 -4.27 -10.73
CA LYS A 80 3.03 -4.85 -11.99
C LYS A 80 2.63 -3.81 -13.02
N HIS A 81 2.13 -2.66 -12.56
CA HIS A 81 1.76 -1.55 -13.42
C HIS A 81 2.97 -0.65 -13.66
N ALA A 82 3.55 -0.74 -14.86
CA ALA A 82 4.65 0.11 -15.26
C ALA A 82 4.20 1.59 -15.26
N PRO A 83 4.99 2.51 -14.68
CA PRO A 83 4.62 3.91 -14.68
C PRO A 83 4.63 4.43 -16.12
N VAL A 84 3.59 5.17 -16.50
CA VAL A 84 3.50 5.83 -17.83
C VAL A 84 4.65 6.83 -18.02
N TRP A 85 5.11 7.45 -16.93
CA TRP A 85 6.19 8.42 -16.91
C TRP A 85 7.41 7.86 -16.21
N THR A 86 8.59 8.01 -16.81
CA THR A 86 9.86 7.69 -16.16
C THR A 86 10.14 8.65 -15.02
N LEU A 87 10.54 8.11 -13.86
CA LEU A 87 10.96 8.92 -12.71
C LEU A 87 12.16 9.80 -13.09
N ARG A 88 12.00 11.12 -12.98
CA ARG A 88 13.08 12.09 -13.25
C ARG A 88 14.11 12.05 -12.13
N LYS A 89 15.39 12.08 -12.49
CA LYS A 89 16.51 12.12 -11.52
C LYS A 89 16.84 13.53 -11.05
N SER A 90 16.59 14.52 -11.89
CA SER A 90 16.83 15.94 -11.62
C SER A 90 15.72 16.76 -12.27
N PRO A 91 15.45 17.98 -11.76
CA PRO A 91 14.59 18.91 -12.47
C PRO A 91 15.18 19.22 -13.85
N PRO A 92 14.34 19.59 -14.84
CA PRO A 92 14.81 20.20 -16.09
C PRO A 92 15.70 21.40 -15.80
N ALA A 93 16.74 21.60 -16.61
CA ALA A 93 17.69 22.70 -16.40
C ALA A 93 17.02 24.08 -16.48
N ASP A 94 15.97 24.17 -17.29
CA ASP A 94 15.17 25.35 -17.64
C ASP A 94 13.91 25.52 -16.77
N TRP A 95 13.74 24.72 -15.71
CA TRP A 95 12.51 24.76 -14.89
C TRP A 95 12.23 26.13 -14.24
N TYR A 96 13.26 26.96 -14.07
CA TYR A 96 13.20 28.28 -13.44
C TYR A 96 12.87 29.41 -14.41
N LEU A 97 12.84 29.13 -15.73
CA LEU A 97 12.53 30.14 -16.73
C LEU A 97 11.03 30.45 -16.72
N PRO A 98 10.63 31.71 -16.98
CA PRO A 98 9.23 32.05 -17.15
C PRO A 98 8.64 31.27 -18.33
N LEU A 99 7.38 30.87 -18.20
CA LEU A 99 6.66 30.18 -19.28
C LEU A 99 6.57 31.09 -20.50
N ASP A 100 6.88 30.56 -21.68
CA ASP A 100 6.77 31.26 -22.96
C ASP A 100 5.29 31.39 -23.38
N GLU A 101 4.49 32.16 -22.63
CA GLU A 101 3.07 32.38 -22.97
C GLU A 101 2.90 33.28 -24.22
N ASP A 102 3.93 34.07 -24.56
CA ASP A 102 3.87 35.09 -25.61
C ASP A 102 4.55 34.71 -26.94
N LYS A 103 5.03 33.47 -27.11
CA LYS A 103 5.64 33.06 -28.40
C LYS A 103 4.55 32.56 -29.37
N PRO A 104 4.40 33.17 -30.56
CA PRO A 104 3.53 32.62 -31.59
C PRO A 104 4.04 31.22 -32.02
N LYS A 105 3.10 30.30 -32.22
CA LYS A 105 3.33 28.92 -32.66
C LYS A 105 4.10 28.82 -33.98
#